data_AF-A0A3M2T0S6-F1
#
_entry.id   AF-A0A3M2T0S6-F1
#
_cell.length_a   1.000
_cell.length_b   1.000
_cell.length_c   1.000
_cell.angle_alpha   90.00
_cell.angle_beta   90.00
_cell.angle_gamma   90.00
#
_symmetry.space_group_name_H-M   'P 1'
#
loop_
_entity.id
_entity.type
_entity.pdbx_description
1 polymer ?
#
loop_
_entity_poly.entity_id
_entity_poly.type
_entity_poly.pdbx_seq_one_letter_code
_entity_poly.pdbx_strand_id
1 'polypeptide(L)'
;MEGTFNPSADPAIACALLVDHLAIRRNKRCLLAYHRVRAQKLEDLCWLGVDVLEQGRLDEDDDDGGLEQHDRQGQGQGHAGNQNSPSPEEEEYFRAYSDLLAAYKGQWTDVDLTGSLEPPRDLFVDVRVLRDAGEIQTEYGVINLTKNSQLYVRHGDVERLIAQGFLERLT
;
A
#
# COMPACT_ATOMS: atom_id res chain seq x y z
N MET A 1 -37.79 -43.54 4.61
CA MET A 1 -36.56 -42.83 4.20
C MET A 1 -36.57 -42.72 2.69
N GLU A 2 -37.43 -41.87 2.13
CA GLU A 2 -37.46 -41.56 0.69
C GLU A 2 -36.67 -40.26 0.50
N GLY A 3 -35.35 -40.41 0.44
CA GLY A 3 -34.38 -39.29 0.45
C GLY A 3 -33.68 -39.09 -0.88
N THR A 4 -34.35 -39.31 -2.01
CA THR A 4 -33.75 -39.08 -3.32
C THR A 4 -34.70 -38.24 -4.17
N PHE A 5 -34.39 -36.96 -4.28
CA PHE A 5 -35.04 -36.05 -5.22
C PHE A 5 -34.83 -36.59 -6.64
N ASN A 6 -35.91 -36.95 -7.33
CA ASN A 6 -35.85 -37.36 -8.73
C ASN A 6 -36.14 -36.16 -9.64
N PRO A 7 -35.14 -35.59 -10.32
CA PRO A 7 -35.31 -34.39 -11.15
C PRO A 7 -36.22 -34.61 -12.36
N SER A 8 -36.47 -35.87 -12.74
CA SER A 8 -37.39 -36.21 -13.84
C SER A 8 -38.86 -36.21 -13.41
N ALA A 9 -39.13 -36.34 -12.10
CA ALA A 9 -40.48 -36.37 -11.56
C ALA A 9 -41.07 -34.96 -11.36
N ASP A 10 -40.21 -33.98 -11.06
CA ASP A 10 -40.60 -32.57 -10.99
C ASP A 10 -39.56 -31.68 -11.70
N PRO A 11 -39.74 -31.44 -13.02
CA PRO A 11 -38.80 -30.65 -13.79
C PRO A 11 -38.82 -29.16 -13.42
N ALA A 12 -39.92 -28.65 -12.85
CA ALA A 12 -40.03 -27.25 -12.46
C ALA A 12 -39.17 -26.96 -11.23
N ILE A 13 -39.25 -27.82 -10.21
CA ILE A 13 -38.40 -27.71 -9.01
C ILE A 13 -36.93 -27.96 -9.37
N ALA A 14 -36.64 -28.93 -10.25
CA ALA A 14 -35.26 -29.21 -10.67
C ALA A 14 -34.63 -28.01 -11.38
N CYS A 15 -35.38 -27.34 -12.26
CA CYS A 15 -34.93 -26.13 -12.93
C CYS A 15 -34.70 -24.97 -11.95
N ALA A 16 -35.64 -24.75 -11.03
CA ALA A 16 -35.52 -23.70 -10.01
C ALA A 16 -34.25 -23.89 -9.16
N LEU A 17 -34.03 -25.10 -8.63
CA LEU A 17 -32.84 -25.43 -7.85
C LEU A 17 -31.54 -25.26 -8.66
N LEU A 18 -31.56 -25.62 -9.94
CA LEU A 18 -30.40 -25.43 -10.82
C LEU A 18 -30.10 -23.95 -11.03
N VAL A 19 -31.12 -23.14 -11.31
CA VAL A 19 -30.96 -21.69 -11.51
C VAL A 19 -30.44 -21.03 -10.23
N ASP A 20 -31.01 -21.36 -9.07
CA ASP A 20 -30.56 -20.86 -7.77
C ASP A 20 -29.10 -21.24 -7.50
N HIS A 21 -28.75 -22.51 -7.72
CA HIS A 21 -27.38 -22.99 -7.57
C HIS A 21 -26.40 -22.27 -8.50
N LEU A 22 -26.77 -22.03 -9.77
CA LEU A 22 -25.95 -21.29 -10.71
C LEU A 22 -25.82 -19.81 -10.31
N ALA A 23 -26.88 -19.19 -9.80
CA ALA A 23 -26.86 -17.82 -9.30
C ALA A 23 -25.92 -17.69 -8.08
N ILE A 24 -25.99 -18.63 -7.13
CA ILE A 24 -25.08 -18.66 -5.97
C ILE A 24 -23.64 -18.84 -6.42
N ARG A 25 -23.35 -19.75 -7.37
CA ARG A 25 -21.99 -19.94 -7.90
C ARG A 25 -21.46 -18.71 -8.62
N ARG A 26 -22.33 -18.00 -9.36
CA ARG A 26 -21.98 -16.74 -10.02
C ARG A 26 -21.59 -15.68 -8.99
N ASN A 27 -22.43 -15.47 -7.98
CA ASN A 27 -22.18 -14.50 -6.91
C ASN A 27 -20.89 -14.82 -6.16
N LYS A 28 -20.70 -16.09 -5.76
CA LYS A 28 -19.47 -16.54 -5.12
C LYS A 28 -18.23 -16.25 -5.96
N ARG A 29 -18.29 -16.52 -7.28
CA ARG A 29 -17.16 -16.28 -8.18
C ARG A 29 -16.84 -14.78 -8.29
N CYS A 30 -17.86 -13.93 -8.43
CA CYS A 30 -17.67 -12.48 -8.51
C CYS A 30 -17.08 -11.91 -7.21
N LEU A 31 -17.59 -12.33 -6.06
CA LEU A 31 -17.08 -11.90 -4.75
C LEU A 31 -15.63 -12.34 -4.52
N LEU A 32 -15.32 -13.61 -4.79
CA LEU A 32 -13.95 -14.11 -4.67
C LEU A 32 -12.99 -13.40 -5.62
N ALA A 33 -13.41 -13.12 -6.86
CA ALA A 33 -12.59 -12.36 -7.80
C ALA A 33 -12.31 -10.94 -7.30
N TYR A 34 -13.33 -10.24 -6.79
CA TYR A 34 -13.19 -8.91 -6.20
C TYR A 34 -12.21 -8.92 -5.02
N HIS A 35 -12.45 -9.79 -4.03
CA HIS A 35 -11.58 -9.87 -2.85
C HIS A 35 -10.15 -10.31 -3.22
N ARG A 36 -9.98 -11.21 -4.19
CA ARG A 36 -8.65 -11.64 -4.66
C ARG A 36 -7.85 -10.49 -5.28
N VAL A 37 -8.49 -9.69 -6.14
CA VAL A 37 -7.86 -8.53 -6.78
C VAL A 37 -7.54 -7.45 -5.76
N ARG A 38 -8.46 -7.23 -4.81
CA ARG A 38 -8.27 -6.26 -3.73
C ARG A 38 -7.15 -6.66 -2.77
N ALA A 39 -7.10 -7.92 -2.35
CA ALA A 39 -6.01 -8.47 -1.54
C ALA A 39 -4.66 -8.36 -2.25
N GLN A 40 -4.61 -8.67 -3.56
CA GLN A 40 -3.38 -8.53 -4.34
C GLN A 40 -2.85 -7.09 -4.32
N LYS A 41 -3.73 -6.10 -4.41
CA LYS A 41 -3.33 -4.70 -4.31
C LYS A 41 -2.79 -4.34 -2.91
N LEU A 42 -3.37 -4.91 -1.84
CA LEU A 42 -2.85 -4.71 -0.49
C LEU A 42 -1.47 -5.36 -0.30
N GLU A 43 -1.30 -6.57 -0.82
CA GLU A 43 -0.01 -7.26 -0.84
C GLU A 43 1.04 -6.42 -1.60
N ASP A 44 0.71 -5.92 -2.79
CA ASP A 44 1.59 -5.05 -3.58
C ASP A 44 2.02 -3.79 -2.79
N LEU A 45 1.10 -3.19 -2.02
CA LEU A 45 1.43 -2.06 -1.13
C LEU A 45 2.40 -2.46 -0.01
N CYS A 46 2.25 -3.65 0.58
CA CYS A 46 3.23 -4.17 1.55
C CYS A 46 4.62 -4.31 0.92
N TRP A 47 4.70 -4.78 -0.32
CA TRP A 47 5.99 -4.94 -1.03
C TRP A 47 6.62 -3.60 -1.40
N LEU A 48 5.81 -2.57 -1.65
CA LEU A 48 6.31 -1.20 -1.85
C LEU A 48 6.72 -0.50 -0.54
N GLY A 49 6.47 -1.12 0.61
CA GLY A 49 6.77 -0.54 1.92
C GLY A 49 5.88 0.66 2.28
N VAL A 50 4.72 0.80 1.62
CA VAL A 50 3.72 1.81 1.94
C VAL A 50 2.91 1.32 3.12
N ASP A 51 3.00 2.00 4.26
CA ASP A 51 2.13 1.72 5.39
C ASP A 51 0.76 2.40 5.18
N VAL A 52 -0.21 1.60 4.73
CA VAL A 52 -1.59 2.04 4.50
C VAL A 52 -2.22 2.59 5.78
N LEU A 53 -1.78 2.13 6.96
CA LEU A 53 -2.30 2.58 8.27
C LEU A 53 -1.73 3.94 8.68
N GLU A 54 -0.50 4.26 8.26
CA GLU A 54 0.13 5.55 8.53
C GLU A 54 -0.49 6.67 7.67
N GLN A 55 -0.85 6.35 6.42
CA GLN A 55 -1.56 7.27 5.53
C GLN A 55 -2.91 7.74 6.08
N GLY A 56 -3.69 6.84 6.68
CA GLY A 56 -4.98 7.19 7.28
C GLY A 56 -4.85 8.16 8.47
N ARG A 57 -3.74 8.11 9.22
CA ARG A 57 -3.49 9.01 10.35
C ARG A 57 -3.01 10.38 9.92
N LEU A 58 -2.23 10.47 8.85
CA LEU A 58 -1.74 11.75 8.33
C LEU A 58 -2.87 12.62 7.78
N ASP A 59 -3.94 12.02 7.24
CA ASP A 59 -5.13 12.75 6.80
C ASP A 59 -5.98 13.27 7.99
N GLU A 60 -5.87 12.67 9.18
CA GLU A 60 -6.60 13.11 10.38
C GLU A 60 -5.93 14.30 11.08
N ASP A 61 -4.60 14.43 10.99
CA ASP A 61 -3.84 15.52 11.63
C ASP A 61 -3.84 16.85 10.85
N ASP A 62 -4.23 16.86 9.56
CA ASP A 62 -4.25 18.07 8.72
C ASP A 62 -5.58 18.87 8.82
N ASP A 63 -6.62 18.35 9.49
CA ASP A 63 -7.96 18.99 9.57
C ASP A 63 -8.13 19.96 10.77
N ASP A 64 -7.24 19.98 11.77
CA ASP A 64 -7.35 20.89 12.95
C ASP A 64 -6.63 22.24 12.78
N GLY A 65 -6.09 22.54 11.59
CA GLY A 65 -5.17 23.66 11.35
C GLY A 65 -5.74 24.91 10.67
N GLY A 66 -6.68 25.64 11.29
CA GLY A 66 -6.77 27.11 11.18
C GLY A 66 -7.33 27.75 9.89
N LEU A 67 -8.44 28.49 10.05
CA LEU A 67 -9.04 29.41 9.09
C LEU A 67 -8.15 30.65 8.80
N GLU A 68 -7.53 30.75 7.61
CA GLU A 68 -7.20 32.05 7.00
C GLU A 68 -7.38 32.01 5.47
N GLN A 69 -8.23 32.91 4.96
CA GLN A 69 -8.43 33.17 3.54
C GLN A 69 -7.17 33.83 2.95
N HIS A 70 -6.51 33.16 2.02
CA HIS A 70 -5.63 33.83 1.06
C HIS A 70 -5.84 33.26 -0.34
N ASP A 71 -6.42 34.10 -1.19
CA ASP A 71 -6.63 33.89 -2.61
C ASP A 71 -5.27 33.77 -3.33
N ARG A 72 -4.93 32.55 -3.77
CA ARG A 72 -3.87 32.29 -4.74
C ARG A 72 -4.27 31.15 -5.67
N GLN A 73 -4.74 31.54 -6.85
CA GLN A 73 -4.80 30.69 -8.04
C GLN A 73 -3.42 30.07 -8.30
N GLY A 74 -3.34 28.75 -8.13
CA GLY A 74 -2.20 27.92 -8.52
C GLY A 74 -2.72 26.49 -8.72
N GLN A 75 -2.47 25.93 -9.89
CA GLN A 75 -2.95 24.61 -10.33
C GLN A 75 -2.57 23.52 -9.31
N GLY A 76 -3.56 23.06 -8.54
CA GLY A 76 -3.46 21.85 -7.74
C GLY A 76 -3.61 20.64 -8.65
N GLN A 77 -2.48 19.99 -8.95
CA GLN A 77 -2.48 18.66 -9.54
C GLN A 77 -3.12 17.72 -8.51
N GLY A 78 -4.37 17.36 -8.75
CA GLY A 78 -5.19 16.57 -7.85
C GLY A 78 -4.48 15.27 -7.48
N HIS A 79 -3.91 15.22 -6.28
CA HIS A 79 -3.67 13.97 -5.61
C HIS A 79 -5.05 13.35 -5.39
N ALA A 80 -5.35 12.35 -6.22
CA ALA A 80 -6.56 11.59 -6.14
C ALA A 80 -6.59 10.92 -4.76
N GLY A 81 -7.24 11.60 -3.80
CA GLY A 81 -7.81 10.99 -2.61
C GLY A 81 -8.84 9.98 -3.07
N ASN A 82 -8.36 8.83 -3.54
CA ASN A 82 -9.20 7.74 -3.96
C ASN A 82 -9.58 6.98 -2.69
N GLN A 83 -10.51 7.58 -1.96
CA GLN A 83 -11.15 7.11 -0.73
C GLN A 83 -11.57 5.66 -0.90
N ASN A 84 -10.69 4.76 -0.49
CA ASN A 84 -11.00 3.36 -0.38
C ASN A 84 -10.24 2.89 0.86
N SER A 85 -10.61 3.50 1.98
CA SER A 85 -10.18 3.08 3.31
C SER A 85 -10.38 1.56 3.41
N PRO A 86 -9.35 0.80 3.80
CA PRO A 86 -9.50 -0.63 4.00
C PRO A 86 -10.58 -0.90 5.04
N SER A 87 -11.28 -2.03 4.91
CA SER A 87 -12.16 -2.47 6.01
C SER A 87 -11.31 -2.99 7.18
N PRO A 88 -11.85 -3.07 8.40
CA PRO A 88 -11.11 -3.59 9.55
C PRO A 88 -10.52 -4.99 9.33
N GLU A 89 -11.22 -5.84 8.58
CA GLU A 89 -10.74 -7.17 8.21
C GLU A 89 -9.57 -7.12 7.23
N GLU A 90 -9.55 -6.11 6.35
CA GLU A 90 -8.45 -5.87 5.42
C GLU A 90 -7.22 -5.30 6.13
N GLU A 91 -7.42 -4.48 7.15
CA GLU A 91 -6.33 -4.00 8.01
C GLU A 91 -5.68 -5.14 8.79
N GLU A 92 -6.49 -6.04 9.37
CA GLU A 92 -5.97 -7.23 10.06
C GLU A 92 -5.20 -8.13 9.10
N TYR A 93 -5.75 -8.35 7.90
CA TYR A 93 -5.05 -9.10 6.84
C TYR A 93 -3.72 -8.45 6.46
N PHE A 94 -3.70 -7.12 6.28
CA PHE A 94 -2.51 -6.36 5.95
C PHE A 94 -1.44 -6.48 7.04
N ARG A 95 -1.82 -6.36 8.32
CA ARG A 95 -0.91 -6.54 9.46
C ARG A 95 -0.33 -7.95 9.48
N ALA A 96 -1.17 -8.97 9.35
CA ALA A 96 -0.73 -10.37 9.34
C ALA A 96 0.21 -10.67 8.15
N TYR A 97 -0.06 -10.08 6.97
CA TYR A 97 0.82 -10.22 5.80
C TYR A 97 2.14 -9.48 5.98
N SER A 98 2.12 -8.27 6.54
CA SER A 98 3.32 -7.50 6.86
C SER A 98 4.21 -8.25 7.85
N ASP A 99 3.63 -8.85 8.90
CA ASP A 99 4.35 -9.68 9.86
C ASP A 99 4.96 -10.93 9.21
N LEU A 100 4.20 -11.60 8.32
CA LEU A 100 4.69 -12.73 7.54
C LEU A 100 5.89 -12.32 6.65
N LEU A 101 5.78 -11.17 5.99
CA LEU A 101 6.83 -10.63 5.14
C LEU A 101 8.07 -10.24 5.97
N ALA A 102 7.88 -9.63 7.14
CA ALA A 102 8.97 -9.32 8.06
C ALA A 102 9.68 -10.59 8.57
N ALA A 103 8.92 -11.63 8.91
CA ALA A 103 9.48 -12.92 9.29
C ALA A 103 10.28 -13.56 8.15
N TYR A 104 9.80 -13.44 6.91
CA TYR A 104 10.51 -13.93 5.73
C TYR A 104 11.80 -13.15 5.44
N LYS A 105 11.76 -11.82 5.56
CA LYS A 105 12.95 -10.96 5.44
C LYS A 105 13.97 -11.23 6.54
N GLY A 106 13.51 -11.51 7.76
CA GLY A 106 14.40 -11.79 8.90
C GLY A 106 15.33 -12.98 8.69
N GLN A 107 15.02 -13.89 7.76
CA GLN A 107 15.92 -14.98 7.37
C GLN A 107 17.12 -14.49 6.54
N TRP A 108 16.99 -13.37 5.83
CA TRP A 108 17.98 -12.82 4.90
C TRP A 108 18.34 -11.39 5.31
N THR A 109 19.30 -11.24 6.23
CA THR A 109 19.71 -9.92 6.74
C THR A 109 20.50 -9.09 5.74
N ASP A 110 21.13 -9.75 4.77
CA ASP A 110 22.05 -9.11 3.82
C ASP A 110 21.35 -8.65 2.53
N VAL A 111 20.06 -8.98 2.37
CA VAL A 111 19.29 -8.73 1.15
C VAL A 111 17.96 -8.10 1.52
N ASP A 112 17.75 -6.85 1.12
CA ASP A 112 16.44 -6.22 1.19
C ASP A 112 15.55 -6.70 0.03
N LEU A 113 14.56 -7.51 0.35
CA LEU A 113 13.59 -8.04 -0.62
C LEU A 113 12.54 -7.01 -1.06
N THR A 114 12.45 -5.86 -0.36
CA THR A 114 11.55 -4.74 -0.70
C THR A 114 12.28 -3.51 -1.21
N GLY A 115 13.58 -3.65 -1.51
CA GLY A 115 14.36 -2.60 -2.16
C GLY A 115 13.90 -2.34 -3.59
N SER A 116 14.45 -1.29 -4.20
CA SER A 116 14.15 -0.95 -5.59
C SER A 116 14.54 -2.08 -6.55
N LEU A 117 13.68 -2.29 -7.55
CA LEU A 117 13.98 -3.17 -8.69
C LEU A 117 14.85 -2.48 -9.75
N GLU A 118 15.06 -1.17 -9.63
CA GLU A 118 15.89 -0.42 -10.55
C GLU A 118 17.36 -0.51 -10.13
N PRO A 119 18.27 -0.95 -11.01
CA PRO A 119 19.67 -1.07 -10.67
C PRO A 119 20.29 0.31 -10.41
N PRO A 120 21.07 0.47 -9.32
CA PRO A 120 21.72 1.74 -9.00
C PRO A 120 22.79 2.06 -10.05
N ARG A 121 22.75 3.29 -10.56
CA ARG A 121 23.75 3.79 -11.53
C ARG A 121 25.03 4.25 -10.85
N ASP A 122 24.88 4.89 -9.69
CA ASP A 122 25.95 5.52 -8.93
C ASP A 122 25.81 5.16 -7.45
N LEU A 123 26.94 5.01 -6.75
CA LEU A 123 26.96 4.70 -5.33
C LEU A 123 26.51 5.89 -4.47
N PHE A 124 26.74 7.10 -4.96
CA PHE A 124 26.38 8.36 -4.31
C PHE A 124 25.45 9.16 -5.19
N VAL A 125 24.53 9.89 -4.55
CA VAL A 125 23.50 10.70 -5.21
C VAL A 125 23.39 12.05 -4.52
N ASP A 126 23.15 13.09 -5.32
CA ASP A 126 22.73 14.39 -4.82
C ASP A 126 21.23 14.36 -4.54
N VAL A 127 20.84 14.67 -3.31
CA VAL A 127 19.44 14.71 -2.89
C VAL A 127 19.07 16.06 -2.32
N ARG A 128 17.84 16.49 -2.57
CA ARG A 128 17.22 17.66 -1.99
C ARG A 128 16.16 17.25 -0.99
N VAL A 129 16.17 17.84 0.19
CA VAL A 129 15.17 17.59 1.23
C VAL A 129 13.90 18.38 0.93
N LEU A 130 12.76 17.69 0.80
CA LEU A 130 11.45 18.29 0.58
C LEU A 130 10.71 18.58 1.90
N ARG A 131 10.85 17.68 2.88
CA ARG A 131 10.23 17.78 4.21
C ARG A 131 11.30 17.58 5.28
N ASP A 132 11.26 18.38 6.34
CA ASP A 132 12.17 18.22 7.48
C ASP A 132 12.01 16.82 8.08
N ALA A 133 13.11 16.07 8.14
CA ALA A 133 13.13 14.69 8.65
C ALA A 133 14.06 14.53 9.88
N GLY A 134 14.61 15.64 10.40
CA GLY A 134 15.44 15.64 11.60
C GLY A 134 16.80 14.98 11.39
N GLU A 135 17.33 14.34 12.43
CA GLU A 135 18.61 13.64 12.38
C GLU A 135 18.38 12.16 12.02
N ILE A 136 18.97 11.70 10.91
CA ILE A 136 18.95 10.29 10.52
C ILE A 136 20.28 9.63 10.84
N GLN A 137 20.24 8.36 11.23
CA GLN A 137 21.43 7.58 11.51
C GLN A 137 21.79 6.72 10.31
N THR A 138 22.92 7.03 9.69
CA THR A 138 23.52 6.25 8.59
C THR A 138 24.66 5.39 9.12
N GLU A 139 25.13 4.44 8.30
CA GLU A 139 26.28 3.59 8.64
C GLU A 139 27.58 4.38 8.94
N TYR A 140 27.73 5.60 8.42
CA TYR A 140 28.95 6.41 8.56
C TYR A 140 28.79 7.63 9.48
N GLY A 141 27.59 7.86 10.03
CA GLY A 141 27.34 8.97 10.93
C GLY A 141 25.89 9.45 10.94
N VAL A 142 25.66 10.53 11.70
CA VAL A 142 24.37 11.22 11.74
C VAL A 142 24.33 12.32 10.68
N ILE A 143 23.22 12.40 9.94
CA ILE A 143 22.96 13.41 8.91
C ILE A 143 21.69 14.16 9.27
N ASN A 144 21.76 15.49 9.25
CA ASN A 144 20.61 16.34 9.56
C ASN A 144 19.90 16.76 8.28
N LEU A 145 18.66 16.27 8.12
CA LEU A 145 17.79 16.52 6.99
C LEU A 145 16.91 17.74 7.27
N THR A 146 17.41 18.91 6.91
CA THR A 146 16.68 20.18 6.95
C THR A 146 16.05 20.51 5.59
N LYS A 147 14.82 21.02 5.59
CA LYS A 147 14.01 21.32 4.41
C LYS A 147 14.77 22.27 3.46
N ASN A 148 14.72 21.93 2.17
CA ASN A 148 15.46 22.58 1.09
C ASN A 148 16.99 22.44 1.12
N SER A 149 17.57 21.71 2.09
CA SER A 149 18.98 21.38 2.06
C SER A 149 19.31 20.42 0.91
N GLN A 150 20.54 20.49 0.41
CA GLN A 150 21.09 19.58 -0.59
C GLN A 150 22.27 18.83 0.01
N LEU A 151 22.28 17.51 -0.15
CA LEU A 151 23.25 16.62 0.46
C LEU A 151 23.74 15.61 -0.58
N TYR A 152 25.04 15.34 -0.57
CA TYR A 152 25.64 14.27 -1.37
C TYR A 152 25.87 13.06 -0.47
N VAL A 153 25.06 12.03 -0.68
CA VAL A 153 24.93 10.89 0.24
C VAL A 153 24.92 9.58 -0.51
N ARG A 154 25.17 8.49 0.20
CA ARG A 154 25.16 7.15 -0.38
C ARG A 154 23.74 6.75 -0.70
N HIS A 155 23.52 6.13 -1.86
CA HIS A 155 22.17 5.80 -2.32
C HIS A 155 21.41 4.90 -1.33
N GLY A 156 22.07 3.87 -0.77
CA GLY A 156 21.44 2.92 0.13
C GLY A 156 20.89 3.53 1.42
N ASP A 157 21.51 4.60 1.92
CA ASP A 157 21.07 5.28 3.15
C ASP A 157 19.79 6.10 2.96
N VAL A 158 19.54 6.56 1.73
CA VAL A 158 18.43 7.49 1.41
C VAL A 158 17.34 6.91 0.53
N GLU A 159 17.52 5.69 0.02
CA GLU A 159 16.58 5.05 -0.90
C GLU A 159 15.15 5.01 -0.35
N ARG A 160 14.99 4.57 0.91
CA ARG A 160 13.67 4.52 1.57
C ARG A 160 13.05 5.91 1.75
N LEU A 161 13.86 6.92 2.03
CA LEU A 161 13.40 8.31 2.22
C LEU A 161 13.00 8.97 0.90
N ILE A 162 13.66 8.60 -0.20
CA ILE A 162 13.26 8.99 -1.56
C ILE A 162 11.93 8.33 -1.91
N ALA A 163 11.78 7.02 -1.66
CA ALA A 163 10.53 6.30 -1.93
C ALA A 163 9.32 6.84 -1.13
N GLN A 164 9.55 7.29 0.10
CA GLN A 164 8.54 7.94 0.95
C GLN A 164 8.25 9.41 0.55
N GLY A 165 9.05 10.00 -0.34
CA GLY A 165 8.87 11.39 -0.80
C GLY A 165 9.42 12.47 0.13
N PHE A 166 10.27 12.12 1.11
CA PHE A 166 10.97 13.12 1.93
C PHE A 166 12.11 13.79 1.17
N LEU A 167 12.72 13.07 0.23
CA LEU A 167 13.89 13.49 -0.53
C LEU A 167 13.61 13.39 -2.03
N GLU A 168 14.17 14.31 -2.80
CA GLU A 168 14.16 14.29 -4.26
C GLU A 168 15.59 14.13 -4.78
N ARG A 169 15.80 13.21 -5.73
CA ARG A 169 17.10 13.07 -6.39
C ARG A 169 17.32 14.22 -7.38
N LEU A 170 18.39 14.97 -7.20
CA LEU A 170 18.92 15.90 -8.19
C LEU A 170 19.84 15.09 -9.12
N THR A 171 19.68 15.30 -10.43
CA THR A 171 20.20 14.40 -11.47
C THR A 171 21.73 14.34 -11.51
#